data_AF-A0A091V0I8-F1
#
_entry.id   AF-A0A091V0I8-F1
#
_cell.length_a   1.000
_cell.length_b   1.000
_cell.length_c   1.000
_cell.angle_alpha   90.00
_cell.angle_beta   90.00
_cell.angle_gamma   90.00
#
_symmetry.space_group_name_H-M   'P 1'
#
loop_
_entity.id
_entity.type
_entity.pdbx_description
1 polymer ?
#
loop_
_entity_poly.entity_id
_entity_poly.type
_entity_poly.pdbx_seq_one_letter_code
_entity_poly.pdbx_strand_id
1 'polypeptide(L)'
;IVHPIKVDESGSFLSYDLSHRALHRRSPSSRSKFLAFYELHYKGQPLKFNLSLNNDLLAPGFVSERRYGGIANAKIQSHAYNSCHMIGEVRSRALKGGLAALSTCDGLKGVFRLMNEDYFIEPVSASFREDGVAQPHRIYKRQAPEPGGEQGRRPPAAREACGVQGMV
;
A
#
# COMPACT_ATOMS: atom_id res chain seq x y z
N ILE A 1 -4.57 -15.01 -12.26
CA ILE A 1 -4.33 -15.06 -10.80
C ILE A 1 -2.84 -15.21 -10.59
N VAL A 2 -2.30 -14.59 -9.54
CA VAL A 2 -0.88 -14.68 -9.15
C VAL A 2 -0.78 -15.06 -7.67
N HIS A 3 0.36 -15.59 -7.27
CA HIS A 3 0.62 -16.07 -5.92
C HIS A 3 1.90 -15.42 -5.41
N PRO A 4 1.81 -14.25 -4.76
CA PRO A 4 2.97 -13.61 -4.19
C PRO A 4 3.51 -14.39 -3.00
N ILE A 5 4.82 -14.33 -2.84
CA ILE A 5 5.59 -14.93 -1.74
C ILE A 5 6.50 -13.89 -1.13
N LYS A 6 6.79 -14.04 0.16
CA LYS A 6 7.82 -13.26 0.84
C LYS A 6 9.17 -13.91 0.58
N VAL A 7 10.14 -13.09 0.18
CA VAL A 7 11.50 -13.52 -0.13
C VAL A 7 12.51 -12.64 0.61
N ASP A 8 13.77 -13.06 0.61
CA ASP A 8 14.88 -12.22 1.07
C ASP A 8 15.42 -11.29 -0.05
N GLU A 9 16.48 -10.55 0.26
CA GLU A 9 17.15 -9.67 -0.70
C GLU A 9 17.71 -10.41 -1.91
N SER A 10 18.09 -11.69 -1.77
CA SER A 10 18.58 -12.55 -2.86
C SER A 10 17.45 -13.11 -3.73
N GLY A 11 16.23 -13.20 -3.19
CA GLY A 11 15.08 -13.84 -3.83
C GLY A 11 14.79 -15.25 -3.29
N SER A 12 15.47 -15.67 -2.23
CA SER A 12 15.20 -16.96 -1.59
C SER A 12 13.88 -16.89 -0.82
N PHE A 13 13.09 -17.97 -0.92
CA PHE A 13 11.78 -18.07 -0.26
C PHE A 13 11.91 -17.95 1.26
N LEU A 14 11.05 -17.12 1.87
CA LEU A 14 10.92 -16.99 3.32
C LEU A 14 9.58 -17.52 3.84
N SER A 15 8.47 -17.10 3.23
CA SER A 15 7.12 -17.46 3.71
C SER A 15 6.02 -17.15 2.70
N TYR A 16 4.89 -17.82 2.86
CA TYR A 16 3.62 -17.45 2.23
C TYR A 16 2.87 -16.34 3.00
N ASP A 17 3.25 -16.05 4.25
CA ASP A 17 2.68 -14.94 5.02
C ASP A 17 3.23 -13.60 4.49
N LEU A 18 2.36 -12.83 3.85
CA LEU A 18 2.68 -11.53 3.27
C LEU A 18 2.75 -10.41 4.31
N SER A 19 2.30 -10.67 5.55
CA SER A 19 2.23 -9.66 6.59
C SER A 19 3.63 -9.13 6.94
N HIS A 20 3.72 -7.80 7.06
CA HIS A 20 4.90 -7.15 7.60
C HIS A 20 4.77 -7.04 9.11
N ARG A 21 5.11 -8.11 9.84
CA ARG A 21 5.33 -7.99 11.28
C ARG A 21 6.68 -7.32 11.48
N ALA A 22 6.66 -6.04 11.83
CA ALA A 22 7.83 -5.37 12.41
C ALA A 22 8.13 -6.09 13.73
N LEU A 23 8.96 -7.14 13.67
CA LEU A 23 9.50 -7.77 14.87
C LEU A 23 10.28 -6.67 15.57
N HIS A 24 9.75 -6.18 16.69
CA HIS A 24 10.44 -5.23 17.54
C HIS A 24 11.60 -5.96 18.24
N ARG A 25 12.65 -6.24 17.47
CA ARG A 25 13.87 -6.87 17.96
C ARG A 25 14.53 -5.84 18.86
N ARG A 26 14.64 -6.13 20.15
CA ARG A 26 15.38 -5.35 21.16
C ARG A 26 16.90 -5.38 20.89
N SER A 27 17.34 -5.03 19.69
CA SER A 27 18.75 -5.03 19.30
C SER A 27 19.21 -3.59 19.03
N PRO A 28 20.39 -3.17 19.54
CA PRO A 28 20.88 -1.80 19.39
C PRO A 28 21.40 -1.48 17.97
N SER A 29 21.42 -2.46 17.07
CA SER A 29 22.01 -2.31 15.75
C SER A 29 21.03 -1.67 14.77
N SER A 30 21.08 -0.33 14.71
CA SER A 30 20.64 0.55 13.61
C SER A 30 19.18 0.42 13.17
N ARG A 31 18.54 1.57 12.96
CA ARG A 31 17.27 1.74 12.23
C ARG A 31 17.46 1.33 10.76
N SER A 32 17.78 0.07 10.47
CA SER A 32 17.64 -0.44 9.12
C SER A 32 16.17 -0.27 8.76
N LYS A 33 15.91 0.56 7.76
CA LYS A 33 14.60 0.64 7.10
C LYS A 33 14.19 -0.82 6.88
N PHE A 34 13.12 -1.28 7.52
CA PHE A 34 12.70 -2.67 7.46
C PHE A 34 12.29 -3.00 6.03
N LEU A 35 13.27 -3.36 5.20
CA LEU A 35 13.06 -3.74 3.82
C LEU A 35 12.30 -5.06 3.81
N ALA A 36 11.28 -5.12 2.97
CA ALA A 36 10.54 -6.34 2.71
C ALA A 36 10.57 -6.60 1.21
N PHE A 37 10.89 -7.85 0.87
CA PHE A 37 10.95 -8.30 -0.50
C PHE A 37 9.82 -9.29 -0.75
N TYR A 38 9.15 -9.09 -1.88
CA TYR A 38 8.09 -9.98 -2.35
C TYR A 38 8.35 -10.36 -3.79
N GLU A 39 7.99 -11.58 -4.15
CA GLU A 39 8.11 -12.06 -5.52
C GLU A 39 6.79 -12.66 -6.00
N LEU A 40 6.44 -12.44 -7.26
CA LEU A 40 5.32 -13.10 -7.93
C LEU A 40 5.61 -13.25 -9.42
N HIS A 41 4.88 -14.15 -10.07
CA HIS A 41 4.95 -14.32 -11.52
C HIS A 41 3.73 -13.69 -12.19
N TYR A 42 3.96 -12.70 -13.06
CA TYR A 42 2.91 -12.05 -13.84
C TYR A 42 3.19 -12.20 -15.34
N LYS A 43 2.24 -12.78 -16.10
CA LYS A 43 2.41 -13.08 -17.53
C LYS A 43 3.71 -13.84 -17.85
N GLY A 44 4.07 -14.81 -16.99
CA GLY A 44 5.29 -15.61 -17.14
C GLY A 44 6.59 -14.89 -16.75
N GLN A 45 6.53 -13.63 -16.31
CA GLN A 45 7.70 -12.86 -15.89
C GLN A 45 7.76 -12.75 -14.36
N PRO A 46 8.90 -13.07 -13.73
CA PRO A 46 9.09 -12.83 -12.31
C PRO A 46 9.17 -11.32 -12.06
N LEU A 47 8.37 -10.85 -11.11
CA LEU A 47 8.36 -9.49 -10.60
C LEU A 47 8.84 -9.53 -9.15
N LYS A 48 9.88 -8.75 -8.86
CA LYS A 48 10.42 -8.59 -7.51
C LYS A 48 10.09 -7.21 -6.97
N PHE A 49 9.39 -7.15 -5.85
CA PHE A 49 9.06 -5.93 -5.14
C PHE A 49 10.08 -5.69 -4.03
N ASN A 50 10.67 -4.50 -4.02
CA ASN A 50 11.55 -4.02 -2.95
C ASN A 50 10.84 -2.87 -2.24
N LEU A 51 10.33 -3.15 -1.04
CA LEU A 51 9.43 -2.26 -0.32
C LEU A 51 9.99 -1.89 1.05
N SER A 52 9.62 -0.71 1.52
CA SER A 52 9.87 -0.26 2.89
C SER A 52 8.61 0.35 3.48
N LEU A 53 8.48 0.34 4.81
CA LEU A 53 7.36 1.00 5.48
C LEU A 53 7.30 2.48 5.13
N ASN A 54 6.11 2.97 4.77
CA ASN A 54 5.85 4.38 4.52
C ASN A 54 5.62 5.13 5.83
N ASN A 55 6.68 5.57 6.48
CA ASN A 55 6.57 6.32 7.74
C ASN A 55 5.92 7.71 7.56
N ASP A 56 5.86 8.22 6.32
CA ASP A 56 5.34 9.54 5.97
C ASP A 56 3.89 9.47 5.43
N LEU A 57 3.20 8.34 5.63
CA LEU A 57 1.81 8.17 5.18
C LEU A 57 0.86 9.18 5.84
N LEU A 58 1.12 9.51 7.11
CA LEU A 58 0.31 10.44 7.89
C LEU A 58 1.18 11.60 8.34
N ALA A 59 0.60 12.80 8.32
CA ALA A 59 1.29 13.99 8.79
C ALA A 59 1.67 13.85 10.27
N PRO A 60 2.81 14.43 10.70
CA PRO A 60 3.15 14.52 12.12
C PRO A 60 1.99 15.13 12.93
N GLY A 61 1.63 14.48 14.05
CA GLY A 61 0.52 14.93 14.90
C GLY A 61 -0.88 14.50 14.43
N PHE A 62 -0.98 13.65 13.40
CA PHE A 62 -2.27 13.08 13.01
C PHE A 62 -2.94 12.32 14.17
N VAL A 63 -4.21 12.62 14.41
CA VAL A 63 -5.07 11.97 15.40
C VAL A 63 -6.38 11.53 14.75
N SER A 64 -6.93 10.41 15.20
CA SER A 64 -8.25 9.94 14.77
C SER A 64 -9.28 10.20 15.88
N GLU A 65 -10.43 10.75 15.53
CA GLU A 65 -11.57 10.91 16.43
C GLU A 65 -12.66 9.88 16.05
N ARG A 66 -13.04 9.03 17.00
CA ARG A 66 -14.15 8.09 16.83
C ARG A 66 -15.33 8.56 17.69
N ARG A 67 -16.47 8.82 17.05
CA ARG A 67 -17.70 9.24 17.74
C ARG A 67 -18.73 8.11 17.71
N TYR A 68 -19.36 7.86 18.85
CA TYR A 68 -20.55 7.03 18.97
C TYR A 68 -21.65 7.85 19.62
N GLY A 69 -22.54 8.42 18.80
CA GLY A 69 -23.52 9.42 19.23
C GLY A 69 -22.95 10.84 19.23
N GLY A 70 -23.25 11.61 20.28
CA GLY A 70 -22.84 13.03 20.42
C GLY A 70 -21.38 13.24 20.83
N ILE A 71 -21.00 14.52 20.99
CA ILE A 71 -19.61 14.96 21.27
C ILE A 71 -19.08 14.38 22.58
N ALA A 72 -19.95 14.14 23.58
CA ALA A 72 -19.57 13.58 24.88
C ALA A 72 -18.90 12.19 24.80
N ASN A 73 -19.17 11.43 23.74
CA ASN A 73 -18.63 10.08 23.53
C ASN A 73 -17.51 10.04 22.49
N ALA A 74 -16.94 11.19 22.13
CA ALA A 74 -15.80 11.26 21.22
C ALA A 74 -14.55 10.68 21.89
N LYS A 75 -13.87 9.76 21.19
CA LYS A 75 -12.56 9.24 21.60
C LYS A 75 -11.51 9.67 20.59
N ILE A 76 -10.55 10.48 21.04
CA ILE A 76 -9.37 10.84 20.26
C ILE A 76 -8.29 9.78 20.51
N GLN A 77 -7.76 9.21 19.44
CA GLN A 77 -6.67 8.25 19.48
C GLN A 77 -5.51 8.81 18.64
N SER A 78 -4.31 8.82 19.21
CA SER A 78 -3.12 8.96 18.39
C SER A 78 -3.04 7.75 17.47
N HIS A 79 -2.87 7.98 16.18
CA HIS A 79 -2.82 6.87 15.23
C HIS A 79 -1.58 6.02 15.51
N ALA A 80 -1.78 4.70 15.67
CA ALA A 80 -0.68 3.76 15.86
C ALA A 80 0.27 3.82 14.65
N TYR A 81 1.57 3.61 14.90
CA TYR A 81 2.59 3.59 13.85
C TYR A 81 2.16 2.78 12.62
N ASN A 82 2.42 3.29 11.42
CA ASN A 82 2.16 2.56 10.19
C ASN A 82 2.98 1.26 10.18
N SER A 83 2.28 0.12 10.23
CA SER A 83 2.89 -1.21 10.32
C SER A 83 2.81 -2.01 9.03
N CYS A 84 2.01 -1.58 8.05
CA CYS A 84 1.72 -2.41 6.86
C CYS A 84 1.59 -1.67 5.53
N HIS A 85 1.55 -0.33 5.50
CA HIS A 85 1.58 0.41 4.23
C HIS A 85 3.03 0.69 3.82
N MET A 86 3.36 0.32 2.59
CA MET A 86 4.72 0.27 2.09
C MET A 86 4.84 1.03 0.77
N ILE A 87 6.03 1.55 0.53
CA ILE A 87 6.44 2.19 -0.72
C ILE A 87 7.78 1.64 -1.18
N GLY A 88 8.02 1.67 -2.48
CA GLY A 88 9.29 1.24 -3.06
C GLY A 88 9.18 1.05 -4.56
N GLU A 89 9.73 -0.06 -5.05
CA GLU A 89 9.85 -0.33 -6.48
C GLU A 89 9.52 -1.78 -6.83
N VAL A 90 9.12 -1.99 -8.08
CA VAL A 90 8.99 -3.30 -8.71
C VAL A 90 10.07 -3.43 -9.79
N ARG A 91 10.80 -4.55 -9.75
CA ARG A 91 11.85 -4.92 -10.71
C ARG A 91 11.39 -6.12 -11.53
N SER A 92 11.79 -6.15 -12.80
CA SER A 92 11.60 -7.28 -13.71
C SER A 92 12.83 -7.42 -14.60
N ARG A 93 13.15 -8.64 -15.03
CA ARG A 93 14.26 -8.89 -15.97
C ARG A 93 13.90 -8.53 -17.41
N ALA A 94 12.66 -8.81 -17.81
CA ALA A 94 12.22 -8.59 -19.19
C ALA A 94 11.46 -7.27 -19.39
N LEU A 95 10.86 -6.73 -18.33
CA LEU A 95 9.99 -5.56 -18.39
C LEU A 95 10.61 -4.39 -17.64
N LYS A 96 10.33 -3.16 -18.09
CA LYS A 96 10.73 -1.96 -17.37
C LYS A 96 9.93 -1.84 -16.08
N GLY A 97 10.62 -1.96 -14.95
CA GLY A 97 10.08 -1.75 -13.61
C GLY A 97 9.76 -0.29 -13.29
N GLY A 98 9.22 -0.04 -12.09
CA GLY A 98 8.79 1.29 -11.67
C GLY A 98 8.44 1.35 -10.19
N LEU A 99 7.76 2.42 -9.78
CA LEU A 99 7.36 2.64 -8.39
C LEU A 99 6.23 1.70 -7.97
N ALA A 100 6.18 1.37 -6.68
CA ALA A 100 5.13 0.58 -6.07
C ALA A 100 4.69 1.21 -4.73
N ALA A 101 3.38 1.18 -4.47
CA ALA A 101 2.76 1.57 -3.21
C ALA A 101 1.74 0.50 -2.83
N LEU A 102 2.08 -0.31 -1.81
CA LEU A 102 1.37 -1.54 -1.46
C LEU A 102 1.10 -1.59 0.04
N SER A 103 -0.08 -2.06 0.40
CA SER A 103 -0.47 -2.46 1.75
C SER A 103 -0.25 -3.96 1.91
N THR A 104 0.15 -4.37 3.11
CA THR A 104 0.31 -5.78 3.54
C THR A 104 -0.67 -6.15 4.67
N CYS A 105 -1.61 -5.27 5.01
CA CYS A 105 -2.46 -5.45 6.19
C CYS A 105 -3.36 -6.69 6.07
N ASP A 106 -3.92 -6.91 4.87
CA ASP A 106 -4.80 -8.04 4.53
C ASP A 106 -4.35 -8.72 3.22
N GLY A 107 -3.04 -8.94 3.07
CA GLY A 107 -2.43 -9.37 1.81
C GLY A 107 -1.86 -8.21 1.00
N LEU A 108 -1.24 -8.48 -0.15
CA LEU A 108 -0.64 -7.44 -0.99
C LEU A 108 -1.71 -6.70 -1.79
N LYS A 109 -2.00 -5.46 -1.39
CA LYS A 109 -3.00 -4.62 -2.03
C LYS A 109 -2.46 -3.25 -2.37
N GLY A 110 -2.58 -2.81 -3.61
CA GLY A 110 -2.21 -1.44 -3.98
C GLY A 110 -1.87 -1.31 -5.46
N VAL A 111 -0.97 -0.37 -5.77
CA VAL A 111 -0.61 0.00 -7.14
C VAL A 111 0.88 -0.13 -7.39
N PHE A 112 1.25 -0.53 -8.59
CA PHE A 112 2.64 -0.53 -9.05
C PHE A 112 2.73 -0.20 -10.52
N ARG A 113 3.89 0.30 -10.95
CA ARG A 113 4.14 0.69 -12.33
C ARG A 113 5.00 -0.35 -13.04
N LEU A 114 4.54 -0.80 -14.20
CA LEU A 114 5.23 -1.77 -15.04
C LEU A 114 5.05 -1.37 -16.50
N MET A 115 6.13 -1.34 -17.29
CA MET A 115 6.08 -0.89 -18.69
C MET A 115 5.43 0.48 -18.87
N ASN A 116 5.76 1.43 -17.98
CA ASN A 116 5.19 2.79 -17.94
C ASN A 116 3.67 2.86 -17.67
N GLU A 117 3.04 1.76 -17.26
CA GLU A 117 1.61 1.66 -17.03
C GLU A 117 1.32 1.33 -15.56
N ASP A 118 0.22 1.85 -15.03
CA ASP A 118 -0.20 1.59 -13.66
C ASP A 118 -1.04 0.29 -13.59
N TYR A 119 -0.67 -0.60 -12.68
CA TYR A 119 -1.37 -1.85 -12.40
C TYR A 119 -1.78 -1.91 -10.93
N PHE A 120 -2.96 -2.48 -10.69
CA PHE A 120 -3.42 -2.82 -9.34
C PHE A 120 -3.17 -4.29 -9.05
N ILE A 121 -2.86 -4.56 -7.79
CA ILE A 121 -2.86 -5.89 -7.19
C ILE A 121 -3.77 -5.90 -5.98
N GLU A 122 -4.56 -6.95 -5.82
CA GLU A 122 -5.33 -7.18 -4.60
C GLU A 122 -5.63 -8.67 -4.39
N PRO A 123 -5.88 -9.10 -3.14
CA PRO A 123 -6.33 -10.45 -2.85
C PRO A 123 -7.64 -10.78 -3.59
N VAL A 124 -7.78 -12.01 -4.09
CA VAL A 124 -9.05 -12.47 -4.69
C VAL A 124 -10.16 -12.56 -3.65
N SER A 125 -9.78 -12.81 -2.40
CA SER A 125 -10.69 -13.04 -1.28
C SER A 125 -9.96 -12.75 0.03
N ALA A 126 -10.53 -11.89 0.88
CA ALA A 126 -9.94 -11.54 2.17
C ALA A 126 -9.92 -12.72 3.17
N SER A 127 -10.76 -13.73 2.97
CA SER A 127 -10.90 -14.89 3.86
C SER A 127 -9.92 -16.04 3.56
N PHE A 128 -9.21 -16.03 2.44
CA PHE A 128 -8.23 -17.06 2.11
C PHE A 128 -6.91 -16.78 2.83
N ARG A 129 -6.79 -17.35 4.03
CA ARG A 129 -5.55 -17.42 4.83
C ARG A 129 -5.40 -18.85 5.31
N GLU A 130 -5.07 -19.74 4.38
CA GLU A 130 -4.72 -21.11 4.73
C GLU A 130 -3.22 -21.17 5.01
N ASP A 131 -2.85 -21.65 6.18
CA ASP A 131 -1.45 -21.70 6.60
C ASP A 131 -0.66 -22.63 5.66
N GLY A 132 0.49 -22.14 5.20
CA GLY A 132 1.35 -22.89 4.28
C GLY A 132 0.95 -22.81 2.80
N VAL A 133 -0.10 -22.06 2.44
CA VAL A 133 -0.51 -21.86 1.04
C VAL A 133 -0.40 -20.39 0.65
N ALA A 134 0.11 -20.13 -0.56
CA ALA A 134 0.20 -18.77 -1.09
C ALA A 134 -1.19 -18.18 -1.33
N GLN A 135 -1.46 -17.00 -0.75
CA GLN A 135 -2.73 -16.30 -0.94
C GLN A 135 -2.90 -15.86 -2.41
N PRO A 136 -4.03 -16.18 -3.08
CA PRO A 136 -4.26 -15.81 -4.46
C PRO A 136 -4.56 -14.30 -4.60
N HIS A 137 -3.94 -13.68 -5.60
CA HIS A 137 -4.11 -12.27 -5.94
C HIS A 137 -4.50 -12.10 -7.41
N ARG A 138 -5.23 -11.03 -7.71
CA ARG A 138 -5.51 -10.60 -9.08
C ARG A 138 -4.70 -9.34 -9.41
N ILE A 139 -4.24 -9.26 -10.66
CA ILE A 139 -3.56 -8.08 -11.21
C ILE A 139 -4.35 -7.59 -12.41
N TYR A 140 -4.64 -6.29 -12.46
CA TYR A 140 -5.34 -5.66 -13.57
C TYR A 140 -4.77 -4.27 -13.85
N LYS A 141 -4.83 -3.84 -15.12
CA LYS A 141 -4.36 -2.52 -15.53
C LYS A 141 -5.33 -1.45 -15.02
N ARG A 142 -4.82 -0.32 -14.54
CA ARG A 142 -5.64 0.85 -14.24
C ARG A 142 -6.26 1.37 -15.53
N GLN A 143 -7.58 1.40 -15.59
CA GLN A 143 -8.31 2.10 -16.66
C GLN A 143 -8.59 3.51 -16.17
N ALA A 144 -7.65 4.42 -16.41
CA ALA A 144 -7.93 5.85 -16.33
C ALA A 144 -8.25 6.32 -17.75
N PRO A 145 -9.31 7.13 -17.95
CA PRO A 145 -9.38 7.95 -19.15
C PRO A 145 -8.09 8.78 -19.20
N GLU A 146 -7.45 8.84 -20.36
CA GLU A 146 -6.41 9.85 -20.61
C GLU A 146 -6.98 11.19 -20.13
N PRO A 147 -6.23 12.01 -19.36
CA PRO A 147 -6.65 13.39 -19.13
C PRO A 147 -6.66 14.06 -20.50
N GLY A 148 -7.83 14.07 -21.14
CA GLY A 148 -8.06 14.82 -22.35
C GLY A 148 -7.59 16.24 -22.07
N GLY A 149 -6.65 16.73 -22.89
CA GLY A 149 -6.02 18.02 -22.68
C GLY A 149 -7.08 19.07 -22.36
N GLU A 150 -6.89 19.77 -21.24
CA GLU A 150 -7.76 20.85 -20.78
C GLU A 150 -7.86 21.95 -21.86
N GLN A 151 -8.78 21.78 -22.80
CA GLN A 151 -9.41 22.90 -23.49
C GLN A 151 -10.65 23.27 -22.68
N GLY A 152 -10.47 24.24 -21.79
CA GLY A 152 -11.57 24.82 -21.04
C GLY A 152 -11.11 25.47 -19.75
N ARG A 153 -10.53 26.68 -19.85
CA ARG A 153 -10.36 27.62 -18.73
C ARG A 153 -11.72 27.83 -18.05
N ARG A 154 -12.02 27.07 -17.00
CA ARG A 154 -13.03 27.43 -16.02
C ARG A 154 -12.34 28.35 -15.02
N PRO A 155 -12.82 29.59 -14.80
CA PRO A 155 -12.20 30.47 -13.81
C PRO A 155 -12.28 29.78 -12.43
N PRO A 156 -11.26 29.97 -11.57
CA PRO A 156 -11.24 29.36 -10.26
C PRO A 156 -12.48 29.82 -9.48
N ALA A 157 -13.28 28.86 -9.03
CA ALA A 157 -14.35 29.14 -8.09
C ALA A 157 -13.73 29.76 -6.82
N ALA A 158 -14.41 30.77 -6.27
CA ALA A 158 -13.99 31.42 -5.04
C ALA A 158 -13.77 30.37 -3.93
N ARG A 159 -12.73 30.59 -3.12
CA ARG A 159 -12.32 29.72 -2.02
C ARG A 159 -13.36 29.80 -0.91
N GLU A 160 -14.46 29.07 -1.03
CA GLU A 160 -15.37 28.84 0.10
C GLU A 160 -14.90 27.60 0.85
N ALA A 161 -14.52 27.79 2.11
CA ALA A 161 -14.22 26.70 3.02
C ALA A 161 -15.50 25.92 3.30
N CYS A 162 -15.50 24.62 3.02
CA CYS A 162 -16.57 23.74 3.45
C CYS A 162 -16.45 23.53 4.97
N GLY A 163 -17.32 24.20 5.73
CA GLY A 163 -17.43 24.08 7.18
C GLY A 163 -18.90 24.14 7.59
N VAL A 164 -19.28 23.31 8.55
CA VAL A 164 -20.64 23.28 9.10
C VAL A 164 -20.87 24.58 9.87
N GLN A 165 -21.78 25.43 9.43
CA GLN A 165 -22.23 26.58 10.20
C GLN A 165 -23.04 26.07 11.40
N GLY A 166 -22.48 26.19 12.60
CA GLY A 166 -23.20 26.00 13.85
C GLY A 166 -24.19 27.14 14.06
N MET A 167 -25.46 26.80 14.14
CA MET A 167 -26.56 27.71 14.46
C MET A 167 -26.56 27.97 15.98
N VAL A 168 -26.64 29.25 16.35
CA VAL A 168 -26.75 29.75 17.73
C VAL A 168 -28.17 29.54 18.24
#